data_AF-A0A968XMV0-F1
#
_entry.id   AF-A0A968XMV0-F1
#
_cell.length_a   1.000
_cell.length_b   1.000
_cell.length_c   1.000
_cell.angle_alpha   90.00
_cell.angle_beta   90.00
_cell.angle_gamma   90.00
#
_symmetry.space_group_name_H-M   'P 1'
#
loop_
_entity.id
_entity.type
_entity.pdbx_description
1 polymer ?
#
loop_
_entity_poly.entity_id
_entity_poly.type
_entity_poly.pdbx_seq_one_letter_code
_entity_poly.pdbx_strand_id
1 'polypeptide(L)'
;MIAGSAAFAADGQLKLPDFDGLAEKASESVTITLDPALLGLAARFLDPAKPEDAAVREAIVGIKGIYVRSYKFDTDFAYPKADVEAVRKQLGAPGWQRLVEVRSRKEEQKRRHLHARRAGARQRP
;
A
#
# COMPACT_ATOMS: atom_id res chain seq x y z
N MET A 1 34.50 10.38 3.37
CA MET A 1 33.66 9.25 3.83
C MET A 1 32.36 9.31 3.06
N ILE A 2 32.20 8.48 2.03
CA ILE A 2 31.00 8.44 1.19
C ILE A 2 30.16 7.26 1.69
N ALA A 3 29.09 7.54 2.42
CA ALA A 3 28.17 6.51 2.90
C ALA A 3 27.34 5.99 1.72
N GLY A 4 27.62 4.75 1.31
CA GLY A 4 26.94 4.06 0.23
C GLY A 4 25.51 3.64 0.61
N SER A 5 24.56 4.17 -0.16
CA SER A 5 23.38 3.48 -0.71
C SER A 5 22.55 2.59 0.23
N ALA A 6 21.60 3.19 0.94
CA ALA A 6 20.37 2.49 1.31
C ALA A 6 19.43 2.45 0.10
N ALA A 7 19.73 1.59 -0.88
CA ALA A 7 18.84 1.25 -1.98
C ALA A 7 17.72 0.33 -1.48
N PHE A 8 16.82 0.84 -0.63
CA PHE A 8 15.57 0.16 -0.32
C PHE A 8 14.40 0.90 -0.98
N ALA A 9 13.76 0.19 -1.92
CA ALA A 9 12.61 0.55 -2.76
C ALA A 9 12.88 1.51 -3.94
N ALA A 10 13.70 1.09 -4.91
CA ALA A 10 13.92 1.83 -6.15
C ALA A 10 12.65 2.03 -7.03
N ASP A 11 11.56 1.29 -6.78
CA ASP A 11 10.37 1.32 -7.64
C ASP A 11 9.10 1.94 -7.03
N GLY A 12 9.16 2.45 -5.80
CA GLY A 12 7.99 3.02 -5.10
C GLY A 12 6.98 1.97 -4.62
N GLN A 13 7.26 0.68 -4.81
CA GLN A 13 6.44 -0.42 -4.32
C GLN A 13 6.87 -0.84 -2.90
N LEU A 14 5.89 -1.05 -2.03
CA LEU A 14 6.09 -1.63 -0.70
C LEU A 14 6.39 -3.13 -0.81
N LYS A 15 7.42 -3.59 -0.12
CA LYS A 15 7.66 -5.02 0.10
C LYS A 15 6.80 -5.47 1.27
N LEU A 16 5.69 -6.13 0.96
CA LEU A 16 4.80 -6.68 1.98
C LEU A 16 5.31 -8.08 2.37
N PRO A 17 5.50 -8.36 3.67
CA PRO A 17 5.69 -9.73 4.14
C PRO A 17 4.39 -10.54 4.01
N ASP A 18 4.46 -11.86 4.22
CA ASP A 18 3.29 -12.74 4.08
C ASP A 18 2.20 -12.47 5.14
N PHE A 19 2.60 -11.92 6.29
CA PHE A 19 1.71 -11.63 7.43
C PHE A 19 0.93 -12.86 7.94
N ASP A 20 1.39 -14.09 7.65
CA ASP A 20 0.72 -15.33 8.10
C ASP A 20 0.46 -15.34 9.61
N GLY A 21 1.45 -14.92 10.41
CA GLY A 21 1.29 -14.83 11.87
C GLY A 21 0.23 -13.81 12.34
N LEU A 22 -0.14 -12.84 11.50
CA LEU A 22 -1.29 -11.95 11.74
C LEU A 22 -2.59 -12.62 11.30
N ALA A 23 -2.59 -13.30 10.15
CA ALA A 23 -3.76 -13.99 9.61
C ALA A 23 -4.23 -15.10 10.56
N GLU A 24 -3.31 -15.89 11.13
CA GLU A 24 -3.62 -16.98 12.06
C GLU A 24 -4.27 -16.51 13.36
N LYS A 25 -3.96 -15.27 13.79
CA LYS A 25 -4.47 -14.69 15.04
C LYS A 25 -5.71 -13.82 14.83
N ALA A 26 -6.00 -13.48 13.58
CA ALA A 26 -7.12 -12.63 13.23
C ALA A 26 -8.42 -13.43 13.24
N SER A 27 -9.49 -12.86 13.77
CA SER A 27 -10.84 -13.41 13.63
C SER A 27 -11.39 -13.21 12.21
N GLU A 28 -10.87 -12.23 11.48
CA GLU A 28 -11.17 -11.99 10.07
C GLU A 28 -9.93 -11.50 9.33
N SER A 29 -9.63 -12.10 8.19
CA SER A 29 -8.53 -11.68 7.31
C SER A 29 -9.03 -11.43 5.89
N VAL A 30 -8.64 -10.29 5.32
CA VAL A 30 -8.93 -9.91 3.94
C VAL A 30 -7.62 -9.53 3.24
N THR A 31 -7.29 -10.28 2.21
CA THR A 31 -6.07 -10.15 1.42
C THR A 31 -6.46 -9.87 -0.02
N ILE A 32 -6.19 -8.66 -0.50
CA ILE A 32 -6.43 -8.27 -1.89
C ILE A 32 -5.08 -7.93 -2.52
N THR A 33 -4.80 -8.55 -3.67
CA THR A 33 -3.62 -8.28 -4.47
C THR A 33 -4.03 -8.08 -5.92
N LEU A 34 -3.87 -6.85 -6.40
CA LEU A 34 -3.99 -6.51 -7.81
C LEU A 34 -2.62 -6.02 -8.29
N ASP A 35 -1.94 -6.88 -9.03
CA ASP A 35 -0.67 -6.56 -9.68
C ASP A 35 -0.91 -5.78 -11.00
N PRO A 36 0.15 -5.24 -11.66
CA PRO A 36 0.00 -4.54 -12.93
C PRO A 36 -0.74 -5.34 -14.01
N ALA A 37 -0.58 -6.66 -14.04
CA ALA A 37 -1.19 -7.50 -15.06
C ALA A 37 -2.70 -7.64 -14.82
N LEU A 38 -3.12 -7.88 -13.58
CA LEU A 38 -4.53 -7.93 -13.18
C LEU A 38 -5.20 -6.56 -13.30
N LEU A 39 -4.51 -5.48 -12.95
CA LEU A 39 -5.00 -4.12 -13.16
C LEU A 39 -5.18 -3.81 -14.65
N GLY A 40 -4.21 -4.21 -15.48
CA GLY A 40 -4.28 -4.09 -16.93
C GLY A 40 -5.44 -4.89 -17.50
N LEU A 41 -5.68 -6.10 -17.02
CA LEU A 41 -6.82 -6.94 -17.41
C LEU A 41 -8.15 -6.31 -16.98
N ALA A 42 -8.27 -5.84 -15.73
CA ALA A 42 -9.45 -5.16 -15.20
C ALA A 42 -9.80 -3.92 -16.04
N ALA A 43 -8.80 -3.15 -16.46
CA ALA A 43 -8.98 -1.98 -17.31
C ALA A 43 -9.54 -2.30 -18.71
N ARG A 44 -9.48 -3.56 -19.18
CA ARG A 44 -10.08 -3.99 -20.46
C ARG A 44 -11.58 -4.29 -20.34
N PHE A 45 -12.07 -4.55 -19.13
CA PHE A 45 -13.49 -4.82 -18.88
C PHE A 45 -14.30 -3.54 -18.62
N LEU A 46 -13.63 -2.40 -18.49
CA LEU A 46 -14.26 -1.09 -18.34
C LEU A 46 -14.79 -0.59 -19.69
N ASP A 47 -16.01 -0.02 -19.68
CA ASP A 47 -16.65 0.51 -20.88
C ASP A 47 -16.21 1.97 -21.12
N PRO A 48 -15.43 2.28 -22.16
CA PRO A 48 -14.96 3.64 -22.40
C PRO A 48 -16.08 4.63 -22.74
N ALA A 49 -17.29 4.15 -23.09
CA ALA A 49 -18.44 5.02 -23.34
C ALA A 49 -19.07 5.54 -22.05
N LYS A 50 -18.79 4.91 -20.90
CA LYS A 50 -19.26 5.34 -19.59
C LYS A 50 -18.24 6.28 -18.94
N PRO A 51 -18.64 7.51 -18.57
CA PRO A 51 -17.71 8.49 -18.02
C PRO A 51 -17.04 8.02 -16.71
N GLU A 52 -17.76 7.25 -15.89
CA GLU A 52 -17.23 6.64 -14.66
C GLU A 52 -16.09 5.65 -14.95
N ASP A 53 -16.27 4.79 -15.93
CA ASP A 53 -15.31 3.75 -16.32
C ASP A 53 -14.08 4.37 -16.99
N ALA A 54 -14.27 5.42 -17.79
CA ALA A 54 -13.18 6.20 -18.38
C ALA A 54 -12.29 6.84 -17.30
N ALA A 55 -12.90 7.44 -16.26
CA ALA A 55 -12.16 8.03 -15.15
C ALA A 55 -11.37 6.97 -14.35
N VAL A 56 -11.97 5.81 -14.11
CA VAL A 56 -11.30 4.69 -13.42
C VAL A 56 -10.13 4.17 -14.25
N ARG A 57 -10.31 4.05 -15.57
CA ARG A 57 -9.25 3.61 -16.50
C ARG A 57 -8.03 4.54 -16.44
N GLU A 58 -8.25 5.84 -16.50
CA GLU A 58 -7.17 6.84 -16.37
C GLU A 58 -6.46 6.77 -15.02
N ALA A 59 -7.22 6.54 -13.93
CA ALA A 59 -6.64 6.36 -12.60
C ALA A 59 -5.74 5.11 -12.53
N ILE A 60 -6.15 3.99 -13.13
CA ILE A 60 -5.40 2.73 -13.12
C ILE A 60 -4.05 2.86 -13.84
N VAL A 61 -3.95 3.63 -14.92
CA VAL A 61 -2.71 3.81 -15.71
C VAL A 61 -1.53 4.30 -14.85
N GLY A 62 -1.79 5.11 -13.83
CA GLY A 62 -0.78 5.62 -12.91
C GLY A 62 -0.41 4.67 -11.75
N ILE A 63 -1.14 3.57 -11.57
CA ILE A 63 -1.03 2.69 -10.41
C ILE A 63 -0.18 1.46 -10.75
N LYS A 64 0.91 1.26 -10.00
CA LYS A 64 1.79 0.08 -10.13
C LYS A 64 1.24 -1.19 -9.45
N GLY A 65 0.19 -1.07 -8.66
CA GLY A 65 -0.40 -2.20 -7.95
C GLY A 65 -1.22 -1.74 -6.76
N ILE A 66 -2.24 -2.52 -6.41
CA ILE A 66 -3.08 -2.30 -5.25
C ILE A 66 -2.92 -3.52 -4.34
N TYR A 67 -2.47 -3.28 -3.11
CA TYR A 67 -2.26 -4.33 -2.12
C TYR A 67 -2.99 -3.94 -0.84
N VAL A 68 -4.00 -4.71 -0.47
CA VAL A 68 -4.77 -4.52 0.75
C VAL A 68 -4.57 -5.72 1.64
N ARG A 69 -4.26 -5.46 2.91
CA ARG A 69 -4.15 -6.44 3.98
C ARG A 69 -4.96 -5.90 5.15
N SER A 70 -6.07 -6.56 5.46
CA SER A 70 -6.95 -6.20 6.58
C SER A 70 -7.04 -7.37 7.53
N TYR A 71 -6.74 -7.11 8.81
CA TYR A 71 -6.82 -8.11 9.87
C TYR A 71 -7.65 -7.52 11.00
N LYS A 72 -8.66 -8.27 11.44
CA LYS A 72 -9.48 -7.95 12.60
C LYS A 72 -9.15 -8.92 13.72
N PHE A 73 -9.03 -8.41 14.92
CA PHE A 73 -8.72 -9.21 16.11
C PHE A 73 -9.82 -9.00 17.14
N ASP A 74 -10.17 -10.05 17.88
CA ASP A 74 -11.23 -10.00 18.90
C ASP A 74 -10.74 -9.41 20.23
N THR A 75 -9.42 -9.36 20.43
CA THR A 75 -8.80 -8.83 21.64
C THR A 75 -7.84 -7.69 21.31
N ASP A 76 -7.77 -6.71 22.20
CA ASP A 76 -6.80 -5.62 22.11
C ASP A 76 -5.37 -6.18 22.19
N PHE A 77 -4.45 -5.55 21.46
CA PHE A 77 -3.02 -5.92 21.40
C PHE A 77 -2.70 -7.32 20.85
N ALA A 78 -3.65 -7.98 20.16
CA ALA A 78 -3.46 -9.31 19.59
C ALA A 78 -2.46 -9.41 18.43
N TYR A 79 -2.03 -8.27 17.86
CA TYR A 79 -1.04 -8.26 16.78
C TYR A 79 0.37 -7.93 17.31
N PRO A 80 1.39 -8.74 16.97
CA PRO A 80 2.78 -8.39 17.27
C PRO A 80 3.18 -7.11 16.53
N LYS A 81 3.67 -6.11 17.25
CA LYS A 81 4.16 -4.87 16.63
C LYS A 81 5.23 -5.16 15.56
N ALA A 82 6.10 -6.13 15.83
CA ALA A 82 7.18 -6.54 14.94
C ALA A 82 6.69 -6.87 13.50
N ASP A 83 5.51 -7.48 13.39
CA ASP A 83 4.94 -7.95 12.12
C ASP A 83 4.57 -6.78 11.20
N VAL A 84 4.19 -5.63 11.77
CA VAL A 84 3.86 -4.41 11.02
C VAL A 84 5.02 -3.40 10.95
N GLU A 85 6.01 -3.52 11.84
CA GLU A 85 7.18 -2.61 11.88
C GLU A 85 8.02 -2.67 10.59
N ALA A 86 8.14 -3.85 9.96
CA ALA A 86 8.87 -3.99 8.69
C ALA A 86 8.29 -3.11 7.57
N VAL A 87 6.97 -2.97 7.53
CA VAL A 87 6.26 -2.11 6.55
C VAL A 87 6.34 -0.64 6.97
N ARG A 88 6.18 -0.33 8.26
CA ARG A 88 6.34 1.04 8.79
C ARG A 88 7.72 1.63 8.51
N LYS A 89 8.77 0.82 8.68
CA LYS A 89 10.16 1.23 8.37
C LYS A 89 10.32 1.61 6.90
N GLN A 90 9.67 0.90 5.98
CA GLN A 90 9.71 1.25 4.56
C GLN A 90 9.02 2.58 4.27
N LEU A 91 7.89 2.87 4.93
CA LEU A 91 7.18 4.16 4.79
C LEU A 91 7.93 5.35 5.41
N GLY A 92 8.85 5.08 6.34
CA GLY A 92 9.78 6.07 6.90
C GLY A 92 11.03 6.32 6.05
N ALA A 93 11.27 5.49 5.01
CA ALA A 93 12.43 5.65 4.15
C ALA A 93 12.31 6.90 3.24
N PRO A 94 13.45 7.52 2.86
CA PRO A 94 13.44 8.65 1.93
C PRO A 94 12.66 8.35 0.64
N GLY A 95 11.85 9.32 0.21
CA GLY A 95 11.03 9.23 -1.01
C GLY A 95 9.55 8.94 -0.77
N TRP A 96 9.14 8.55 0.44
CA TRP A 96 7.73 8.49 0.83
C TRP A 96 7.28 9.82 1.42
N GLN A 97 6.15 10.34 0.96
CA GLN A 97 5.53 11.57 1.45
C GLN A 97 4.19 11.21 2.10
N ARG A 98 3.97 11.64 3.35
CA ARG A 98 2.66 11.49 3.98
C ARG A 98 1.73 12.56 3.41
N LEU A 99 0.71 12.14 2.68
CA LEU A 99 -0.26 13.04 2.05
C LEU A 99 -1.41 13.38 2.99
N VAL A 100 -1.91 12.38 3.72
CA VAL A 100 -3.08 12.53 4.59
C VAL A 100 -2.86 11.80 5.90
N GLU A 101 -3.22 12.45 7.00
CA GLU A 101 -3.31 11.85 8.32
C GLU A 101 -4.71 12.09 8.90
N VAL A 102 -5.42 11.01 9.19
CA VAL A 102 -6.71 11.08 9.88
C VAL A 102 -6.53 10.52 11.29
N ARG A 103 -6.86 11.34 12.28
CA ARG A 103 -6.92 10.97 13.71
C ARG A 103 -8.34 11.25 14.22
N SER A 104 -9.01 10.22 14.73
CA SER A 104 -10.31 10.38 15.40
C SER A 104 -10.13 10.39 16.91
N ARG A 105 -10.81 11.32 17.61
CA ARG A 105 -10.89 11.35 19.08
C ARG A 105 -12.08 10.56 19.64
N LYS A 106 -13.14 10.35 18.85
CA LYS A 106 -14.35 9.59 19.26
C LYS A 106 -14.19 8.07 19.14
N GLU A 107 -13.25 7.64 18.32
CA GLU A 107 -12.84 6.23 18.18
C GLU A 107 -11.36 6.18 18.55
N GLU A 108 -11.08 6.09 19.85
CA GLU A 108 -9.79 6.37 20.50
C GLU A 108 -8.57 5.61 19.93
N GLN A 109 -8.79 4.65 19.02
CA GLN A 109 -7.77 3.73 18.49
C GLN A 109 -7.62 3.76 16.95
N LYS A 110 -8.40 4.53 16.17
CA LYS A 110 -8.26 4.55 14.69
C LYS A 110 -7.31 5.64 14.19
N ARG A 111 -6.12 5.23 13.73
CA ARG A 111 -5.17 6.07 12.98
C ARG A 111 -5.07 5.59 11.53
N ARG A 112 -5.25 6.50 10.57
CA ARG A 112 -5.08 6.21 9.13
C ARG A 112 -4.08 7.18 8.53
N HIS A 113 -3.08 6.65 7.83
CA HIS A 113 -2.07 7.44 7.12
C HIS A 113 -2.06 7.05 5.65
N LEU A 114 -2.12 8.05 4.77
CA LEU A 114 -1.89 7.87 3.35
C LEU A 114 -0.48 8.34 3.03
N HIS A 115 0.32 7.44 2.45
CA HIS A 115 1.67 7.73 1.98
C HIS A 115 1.74 7.55 0.47
N ALA A 116 2.39 8.48 -0.22
CA ALA A 116 2.63 8.40 -1.65
C ALA A 116 4.13 8.50 -1.93
N ARG A 117 4.57 7.74 -2.93
CA ARG A 117 5.92 7.82 -3.48
C ARG A 117 5.82 7.80 -4.98
N ARG A 118 6.45 8.78 -5.63
CA ARG A 118 6.59 8.78 -7.08
C ARG A 118 7.64 7.74 -7.45
N ALA A 119 7.28 6.80 -8.32
CA ALA A 119 8.28 5.96 -8.95
C ALA A 119 9.20 6.84 -9.80
N GLY A 120 10.52 6.63 -9.69
CA GLY A 120 11.51 7.45 -10.39
C GLY A 120 11.23 7.50 -11.88
N ALA A 121 11.06 8.71 -12.42
CA ALA A 121 11.14 8.91 -13.85
C ALA A 121 12.53 8.47 -14.29
N ARG A 122 12.63 7.54 -15.26
CA ARG A 122 13.88 7.33 -15.98
C ARG A 122 14.26 8.69 -16.56
N GLN A 123 15.34 9.30 -16.07
CA GLN A 123 16.06 10.28 -16.86
C GLN A 123 16.49 9.53 -18.12
N ARG A 124 15.83 9.83 -19.24
CA ARG A 124 16.38 9.47 -20.55
C ARG A 124 17.61 10.36 -20.77
N PRO A 125 18.70 9.82 -21.33
CA PRO A 125 19.86 10.60 -21.71
C PRO A 125 19.50 11.64 -22.78
#